data_AF-A0A919HFD6-F1
#
_entry.id   AF-A0A919HFD6-F1
#
_cell.length_a   1.000
_cell.length_b   1.000
_cell.length_c   1.000
_cell.angle_alpha   90.00
_cell.angle_beta   90.00
_cell.angle_gamma   90.00
#
_symmetry.space_group_name_H-M   'P 1'
#
loop_
_entity.id
_entity.type
_entity.pdbx_description
1 polymer ?
#
loop_
_entity_poly.entity_id
_entity_poly.type
_entity_poly.pdbx_seq_one_letter_code
_entity_poly.pdbx_strand_id
1 'polypeptide(L)'
;MGDVMDFGTQGSPAPADLAWLRGVDAYTMGAYPQAEEEFRAAVRLDPGMADGWLGLHALRIDTTSALLRMFQHRDRFGEQRARHRRTLNSWYWLGWWVQPVLESPRDLLLAHASHWLDGRHVPELDRALAGLPPVDADRQVRFLHACRAYLVKDWEQLVRHTDPLLNDPMLGIEAGLFGGMARVRLDMYGQAEPLLSAALMRCRSEQPQRKELRYWLARAHEGTGRSAAALPLYRAVHRVDPAFMDTSARLAAIAEGDGYDEAADVAAIAIAGVGQDTVDGADPLYGIEGRDLKLTDPEPTPSAGVTGERDAVREKAVVPVQAGPPQLPAGPADPALLEEALAELERMVGLEPVKRQVKALSAQLNMARLRAGQGLPVQPPKRHFVFSGPSGTGKTTVARILGRVFYALGLLGGDHLVEAQRADLVGEYLGQTAVKANELIDSAIGGVLFVDEAYALSNTGYGKGDAYGDEALQVLLKRAEDNRDHLVVILAGYPEGMDRLLAANPGLSSRFTTRVDFPSYRPLELTSIGEVLAAENGDVWDDEAREELRSINGHVVDQGWIDELGNGRFLRTLYEKSCAYRDLRLSGYPNTPDRTDLATLRLPDLMQAYGEVLSGRGPGDPTAL
;
A
#
# COMPACT_ATOMS: atom_id res chain seq x y z
N MET A 1 -3.59 -43.59 65.06
CA MET A 1 -2.29 -43.14 65.60
C MET A 1 -1.24 -44.16 65.19
N GLY A 2 -0.38 -43.90 64.21
CA GLY A 2 -0.31 -42.71 63.35
C GLY A 2 -0.29 -43.08 61.86
N ASP A 3 -0.38 -42.07 61.00
CA ASP A 3 -0.34 -42.23 59.55
C ASP A 3 1.04 -42.70 59.08
N VAL A 4 1.05 -43.65 58.14
CA VAL A 4 2.20 -43.83 57.25
C VAL A 4 2.00 -42.85 56.10
N MET A 5 2.69 -41.71 56.15
CA MET A 5 2.73 -40.79 55.02
C MET A 5 3.46 -41.46 53.85
N ASP A 6 2.71 -41.88 52.84
CA ASP A 6 3.27 -42.34 51.57
C ASP A 6 3.86 -41.13 50.82
N PHE A 7 5.14 -40.85 51.10
CA PHE A 7 5.94 -39.90 50.32
C PHE A 7 6.26 -40.51 48.95
N GLY A 8 5.25 -40.52 48.08
CA GLY A 8 5.34 -40.99 46.71
C GLY A 8 6.56 -40.40 46.01
N THR A 9 7.52 -41.27 45.68
CA THR A 9 8.82 -40.88 45.15
C THR A 9 8.67 -40.38 43.72
N GLN A 10 8.59 -39.06 43.55
CA GLN A 10 8.70 -38.44 42.24
C GLN A 10 10.09 -38.74 41.67
N GLY A 11 10.15 -39.71 40.75
CA GLY A 11 11.36 -39.99 39.98
C GLY A 11 11.82 -38.75 39.22
N SER A 12 13.11 -38.68 38.91
CA SER A 12 13.69 -37.56 38.17
C SER A 12 12.88 -37.27 36.89
N PRO A 13 12.54 -35.99 36.62
CA PRO A 13 11.75 -35.62 35.44
C PRO A 13 12.42 -36.14 34.17
N ALA A 14 11.62 -36.56 33.18
CA ALA A 14 12.16 -37.16 31.98
C ALA A 14 13.03 -36.13 31.22
N PRO A 15 14.01 -36.56 30.40
CA PRO A 15 14.83 -35.62 29.61
C PRO A 15 13.99 -34.68 28.72
N ALA A 16 12.83 -35.16 28.25
CA ALA A 16 11.86 -34.35 27.51
C ALA A 16 11.16 -33.31 28.42
N ASP A 17 10.70 -33.71 29.60
CA ASP A 17 10.08 -32.82 30.61
C ASP A 17 11.05 -31.70 31.01
N LEU A 18 12.34 -32.02 31.19
CA LEU A 18 13.40 -31.06 31.51
C LEU A 18 13.65 -30.07 30.36
N ALA A 19 13.70 -30.54 29.11
CA ALA A 19 13.81 -29.67 27.95
C ALA A 19 12.59 -28.73 27.84
N TRP A 20 11.38 -29.26 28.05
CA TRP A 20 10.16 -28.45 28.05
C TRP A 20 10.16 -27.37 29.12
N LEU A 21 10.58 -27.70 30.35
CA LEU A 21 10.73 -26.73 31.45
C LEU A 21 11.71 -25.61 31.11
N ARG A 22 12.88 -25.95 30.55
CA ARG A 22 13.86 -24.93 30.11
C ARG A 22 13.33 -24.08 28.96
N GLY A 23 12.55 -24.67 28.04
CA GLY A 23 11.85 -23.95 26.98
C GLY A 23 10.86 -22.92 27.52
N VAL A 24 10.01 -23.29 28.50
CA VAL A 24 9.06 -22.38 29.14
C VAL A 24 9.76 -21.29 29.94
N ASP A 25 10.81 -21.62 30.68
CA ASP A 25 11.55 -20.65 31.49
C ASP A 25 12.30 -19.67 30.59
N ALA A 26 12.95 -20.14 29.52
CA ALA A 26 13.57 -19.28 28.50
C ALA A 26 12.56 -18.39 27.76
N TYR A 27 11.38 -18.94 27.39
CA TYR A 27 10.29 -18.18 26.77
C TYR A 27 9.78 -17.06 27.68
N THR A 28 9.67 -17.34 28.98
CA THR A 28 9.25 -16.38 30.01
C THR A 28 10.31 -15.28 30.25
N MET A 29 11.60 -15.60 30.04
CA MET A 29 12.70 -14.64 30.07
C MET A 29 12.96 -13.91 28.74
N GLY A 30 12.14 -14.12 27.70
CA GLY A 30 12.31 -13.51 26.38
C GLY A 30 13.47 -14.09 25.55
N ALA A 31 14.12 -15.16 26.01
CA ALA A 31 15.25 -15.82 25.35
C ALA A 31 14.77 -16.75 24.21
N TYR A 32 14.05 -16.19 23.24
CA TYR A 32 13.30 -16.96 22.23
C TYR A 32 14.12 -17.98 21.42
N PRO A 33 15.37 -17.73 20.99
CA PRO A 33 16.18 -18.74 20.29
C PRO A 33 16.52 -19.95 21.19
N GLN A 34 16.77 -19.72 22.47
CA GLN A 34 17.00 -20.79 23.45
C GLN A 34 15.71 -21.56 23.75
N ALA A 35 14.58 -20.84 23.87
CA ALA A 35 13.28 -21.45 24.02
C ALA A 35 12.93 -22.35 22.83
N GLU A 36 13.26 -21.93 21.60
CA GLU A 36 13.09 -22.73 20.40
C GLU A 36 13.96 -24.00 20.44
N GLU A 37 15.25 -23.90 20.76
CA GLU A 37 16.13 -25.07 20.82
C GLU A 37 15.62 -26.11 21.84
N GLU A 38 15.19 -25.66 23.01
CA GLU A 38 14.68 -26.48 24.10
C GLU A 38 13.30 -27.09 23.79
N PHE A 39 12.36 -26.34 23.19
CA PHE A 39 11.09 -26.92 22.73
C PHE A 39 11.30 -27.90 21.56
N ARG A 40 12.19 -27.59 20.60
CA ARG A 40 12.61 -28.53 19.55
C ARG A 40 13.26 -29.78 20.17
N ALA A 41 14.02 -29.65 21.27
CA ALA A 41 14.58 -30.79 21.98
C ALA A 41 13.50 -31.64 22.67
N ALA A 42 12.53 -31.01 23.33
CA ALA A 42 11.40 -31.69 23.95
C ALA A 42 10.60 -32.53 22.95
N VAL A 43 10.22 -31.98 21.79
CA VAL A 43 9.46 -32.73 20.77
C VAL A 43 10.31 -33.71 19.94
N ARG A 44 11.65 -33.60 19.95
CA ARG A 44 12.53 -34.66 19.44
C ARG A 44 12.60 -35.86 20.40
N LEU A 45 12.52 -35.63 21.70
CA LEU A 45 12.60 -36.66 22.74
C LEU A 45 11.24 -37.33 23.01
N ASP A 46 10.15 -36.56 22.98
CA ASP A 46 8.76 -37.05 23.00
C ASP A 46 7.95 -36.33 21.90
N PRO A 47 7.87 -36.89 20.68
CA PRO A 47 7.05 -36.34 19.60
C PRO A 47 5.56 -36.25 19.93
N GLY A 48 5.09 -36.97 20.95
CA GLY A 48 3.71 -36.91 21.44
C GLY A 48 3.45 -35.80 22.46
N MET A 49 4.45 -35.00 22.84
CA MET A 49 4.31 -33.94 23.82
C MET A 49 3.60 -32.71 23.22
N ALA A 50 2.27 -32.70 23.27
CA ALA A 50 1.45 -31.62 22.70
C ALA A 50 1.79 -30.22 23.29
N ASP A 51 2.11 -30.12 24.59
CA ASP A 51 2.57 -28.85 25.19
C ASP A 51 3.96 -28.39 24.71
N GLY A 52 4.79 -29.28 24.14
CA GLY A 52 6.05 -28.90 23.48
C GLY A 52 5.82 -28.31 22.09
N TRP A 53 4.89 -28.89 21.33
CA TRP A 53 4.41 -28.30 20.07
C TRP A 53 3.70 -26.95 20.31
N LEU A 54 3.01 -26.76 21.45
CA LEU A 54 2.46 -25.47 21.86
C LEU A 54 3.55 -24.40 22.03
N GLY A 55 4.72 -24.77 22.54
CA GLY A 55 5.87 -23.86 22.66
C GLY A 55 6.40 -23.38 21.31
N LEU A 56 6.54 -24.29 20.34
CA LEU A 56 6.92 -23.93 18.97
C LEU A 56 5.84 -23.05 18.29
N HIS A 57 4.56 -23.37 18.50
CA HIS A 57 3.44 -22.56 18.01
C HIS A 57 3.39 -21.16 18.64
N ALA A 58 3.74 -21.03 19.93
CA ALA A 58 3.89 -19.75 20.63
C ALA A 58 5.03 -18.90 20.04
N LEU A 59 6.17 -19.52 19.75
CA LEU A 59 7.31 -18.91 19.06
C LEU A 59 7.09 -18.66 17.55
N ARG A 60 5.90 -18.96 17.01
CA ARG A 60 5.55 -18.88 15.58
C ARG A 60 6.38 -19.78 14.65
N ILE A 61 7.08 -20.77 15.19
CA ILE A 61 7.88 -21.74 14.44
C ILE A 61 6.98 -22.85 13.90
N ASP A 62 6.92 -22.99 12.58
CA ASP A 62 6.15 -24.01 11.85
C ASP A 62 4.74 -24.23 12.45
N THR A 63 3.97 -23.14 12.54
CA THR A 63 2.67 -23.11 13.21
C THR A 63 1.68 -24.15 12.66
N THR A 64 1.75 -24.45 11.36
CA THR A 64 0.90 -25.48 10.73
C THR A 64 1.27 -26.87 11.23
N SER A 65 2.54 -27.29 11.14
CA SER A 65 2.93 -28.62 11.63
C SER A 65 2.75 -28.72 13.15
N ALA A 66 3.08 -27.68 13.90
CA ALA A 66 2.88 -27.62 15.34
C ALA A 66 1.39 -27.79 15.72
N LEU A 67 0.47 -27.11 15.04
CA LEU A 67 -0.97 -27.24 15.26
C LEU A 67 -1.49 -28.64 14.91
N LEU A 68 -1.07 -29.20 13.77
CA LEU A 68 -1.46 -30.55 13.37
C LEU A 68 -0.90 -31.62 14.32
N ARG A 69 0.32 -31.44 14.86
CA ARG A 69 0.90 -32.31 15.90
C ARG A 69 0.21 -32.17 17.24
N MET A 70 -0.12 -30.95 17.68
CA MET A 70 -0.95 -30.73 18.87
C MET A 70 -2.28 -31.46 18.72
N PHE A 71 -2.98 -31.32 17.59
CA PHE A 71 -4.27 -31.98 17.34
C PHE A 71 -4.16 -33.51 17.24
N GLN A 72 -3.08 -34.03 16.63
CA GLN A 72 -2.77 -35.46 16.59
C GLN A 72 -2.62 -36.04 18.00
N HIS A 73 -2.01 -35.29 18.93
CA HIS A 73 -1.74 -35.69 20.30
C HIS A 73 -2.60 -34.95 21.34
N ARG A 74 -3.80 -34.50 20.94
CA ARG A 74 -4.69 -33.64 21.74
C ARG A 74 -5.08 -34.20 23.11
N ASP A 75 -5.08 -35.53 23.24
CA ASP A 75 -5.38 -36.23 24.50
C ASP A 75 -4.29 -36.02 25.57
N ARG A 76 -3.13 -35.46 25.18
CA ARG A 76 -2.01 -35.01 26.04
C ARG A 76 -1.85 -33.49 26.10
N PHE A 77 -2.79 -32.72 25.54
CA PHE A 77 -2.71 -31.25 25.53
C PHE A 77 -3.01 -30.68 26.93
N GLY A 78 -2.06 -29.93 27.49
CA GLY A 78 -2.08 -29.48 28.88
C GLY A 78 -1.47 -30.44 29.90
N GLU A 79 -0.99 -31.63 29.49
CA GLU A 79 -0.37 -32.62 30.39
C GLU A 79 0.81 -32.02 31.17
N GLN A 80 1.75 -31.37 30.48
CA GLN A 80 2.98 -30.84 31.09
C GLN A 80 2.70 -29.56 31.88
N ARG A 81 1.82 -28.70 31.35
CA ARG A 81 1.35 -27.48 32.05
C ARG A 81 0.69 -27.82 33.38
N ALA A 82 -0.17 -28.85 33.42
CA ALA A 82 -0.78 -29.36 34.65
C ALA A 82 0.23 -30.03 35.58
N ARG A 83 1.07 -30.93 35.05
CA ARG A 83 2.08 -31.71 35.80
C ARG A 83 3.09 -30.82 36.52
N HIS A 84 3.58 -29.79 35.84
CA HIS A 84 4.64 -28.90 36.34
C HIS A 84 4.13 -27.56 36.87
N ARG A 85 2.81 -27.29 36.81
CA ARG A 85 2.19 -26.02 37.23
C ARG A 85 2.83 -24.80 36.55
N ARG A 86 3.09 -24.93 35.25
CA ARG A 86 3.67 -23.88 34.39
C ARG A 86 2.62 -23.40 33.38
N THR A 87 2.52 -22.09 33.21
CA THR A 87 1.67 -21.46 32.19
C THR A 87 2.42 -21.35 30.87
N LEU A 88 1.81 -21.87 29.81
CA LEU A 88 2.19 -21.63 28.42
C LEU A 88 0.92 -21.61 27.59
N ASN A 89 0.82 -20.64 26.68
CA ASN A 89 -0.30 -20.44 25.78
C ASN A 89 0.22 -19.92 24.42
N SER A 90 -0.67 -19.82 23.45
CA SER A 90 -0.39 -19.22 22.14
C SER A 90 -1.65 -18.50 21.64
N TRP A 91 -1.67 -18.09 20.39
CA TRP A 91 -2.79 -17.41 19.74
C TRP A 91 -3.05 -18.04 18.37
N TYR A 92 -4.31 -18.27 18.03
CA TYR A 92 -4.72 -18.81 16.73
C TYR A 92 -5.69 -17.85 16.04
N TRP A 93 -5.76 -17.90 14.71
CA TRP A 93 -6.79 -17.16 13.98
C TRP A 93 -8.11 -17.94 14.03
N LEU A 94 -9.20 -17.27 14.41
CA LEU A 94 -10.57 -17.78 14.39
C LEU A 94 -11.34 -16.97 13.35
N GLY A 95 -11.59 -17.54 12.17
CA GLY A 95 -11.92 -16.72 10.99
C GLY A 95 -10.69 -15.97 10.49
N TRP A 96 -10.88 -14.77 9.93
CA TRP A 96 -9.81 -14.01 9.29
C TRP A 96 -9.20 -12.91 10.17
N TRP A 97 -9.91 -12.45 11.21
CA TRP A 97 -9.48 -11.27 11.97
C TRP A 97 -9.53 -11.40 13.49
N VAL A 98 -10.19 -12.41 14.05
CA VAL A 98 -10.21 -12.64 15.50
C VAL A 98 -9.06 -13.56 15.93
N GLN A 99 -8.37 -13.20 17.02
CA GLN A 99 -7.34 -14.04 17.65
C GLN A 99 -7.71 -14.40 19.10
N PRO A 100 -8.27 -15.59 19.36
CA PRO A 100 -8.41 -16.11 20.72
C PRO A 100 -7.11 -16.74 21.22
N VAL A 101 -6.98 -16.85 22.55
CA VAL A 101 -5.90 -17.60 23.19
C VAL A 101 -6.08 -19.10 22.92
N LEU A 102 -4.99 -19.77 22.53
CA LEU A 102 -4.86 -21.22 22.50
C LEU A 102 -4.32 -21.69 23.85
N GLU A 103 -5.20 -22.13 24.75
CA GLU A 103 -4.80 -22.66 26.06
C GLU A 103 -5.49 -23.97 26.45
N SER A 104 -6.78 -24.16 26.17
CA SER A 104 -7.52 -25.37 26.55
C SER A 104 -7.66 -26.39 25.40
N PRO A 105 -7.97 -27.67 25.69
CA PRO A 105 -8.24 -28.67 24.64
C PRO A 105 -9.39 -28.26 23.70
N ARG A 106 -10.38 -27.49 24.19
CA ARG A 106 -11.46 -26.90 23.37
C ARG A 106 -10.88 -25.94 22.32
N ASP A 107 -9.97 -25.08 22.72
CA ASP A 107 -9.38 -24.06 21.83
C ASP A 107 -8.48 -24.72 20.77
N LEU A 108 -7.86 -25.85 21.09
CA LEU A 108 -7.14 -26.68 20.12
C LEU A 108 -8.07 -27.29 19.06
N LEU A 109 -9.29 -27.73 19.42
CA LEU A 109 -10.29 -28.18 18.44
C LEU A 109 -10.74 -27.02 17.54
N LEU A 110 -10.96 -25.84 18.11
CA LEU A 110 -11.33 -24.62 17.37
C LEU A 110 -10.21 -24.15 16.43
N ALA A 111 -8.96 -24.15 16.89
CA ALA A 111 -7.79 -23.82 16.08
C ALA A 111 -7.61 -24.80 14.91
N HIS A 112 -7.73 -26.11 15.17
CA HIS A 112 -7.69 -27.11 14.12
C HIS A 112 -8.84 -26.97 13.11
N ALA A 113 -10.06 -26.63 13.54
CA ALA A 113 -11.17 -26.35 12.62
C ALA A 113 -10.91 -25.08 11.78
N SER A 114 -10.42 -24.01 12.41
CA SER A 114 -10.12 -22.73 11.75
C SER A 114 -8.99 -22.84 10.71
N HIS A 115 -8.03 -23.75 10.90
CA HIS A 115 -6.95 -24.04 9.94
C HIS A 115 -7.46 -24.37 8.52
N TRP A 116 -8.66 -24.97 8.40
CA TRP A 116 -9.24 -25.39 7.12
C TRP A 116 -10.10 -24.31 6.43
N LEU A 117 -10.08 -23.05 6.89
CA LEU A 117 -10.85 -21.93 6.33
C LEU A 117 -10.25 -21.32 5.05
N ASP A 118 -9.74 -22.15 4.13
CA ASP A 118 -9.16 -21.70 2.84
C ASP A 118 -10.07 -21.89 1.62
N GLY A 119 -11.27 -22.46 1.82
CA GLY A 119 -12.25 -22.72 0.77
C GLY A 119 -11.93 -23.89 -0.17
N ARG A 120 -10.73 -24.49 -0.11
CA ARG A 120 -10.37 -25.70 -0.84
C ARG A 120 -10.60 -26.95 0.00
N HIS A 121 -10.39 -26.86 1.31
CA HIS A 121 -10.48 -27.97 2.26
C HIS A 121 -11.80 -28.02 3.05
N VAL A 122 -12.93 -27.74 2.37
CA VAL A 122 -14.27 -27.80 2.99
C VAL A 122 -14.59 -29.21 3.56
N PRO A 123 -14.21 -30.34 2.94
CA PRO A 123 -14.42 -31.67 3.52
C PRO A 123 -13.61 -31.94 4.80
N GLU A 124 -12.45 -31.29 4.97
CA GLU A 124 -11.63 -31.32 6.19
C GLU A 124 -12.28 -30.46 7.28
N LEU A 125 -12.70 -29.24 6.91
CA LEU A 125 -13.45 -28.32 7.77
C LEU A 125 -14.73 -28.97 8.32
N ASP A 126 -15.53 -29.62 7.47
CA ASP A 126 -16.77 -30.32 7.89
C ASP A 126 -16.49 -31.46 8.87
N ARG A 127 -15.38 -32.20 8.71
CA ARG A 127 -14.93 -33.23 9.67
C ARG A 127 -14.45 -32.62 10.98
N ALA A 128 -13.80 -31.47 10.95
CA ALA A 128 -13.36 -30.77 12.15
C ALA A 128 -14.56 -30.16 12.93
N LEU A 129 -15.53 -29.58 12.22
CA LEU A 129 -16.79 -29.07 12.78
C LEU A 129 -17.63 -30.19 13.41
N ALA A 130 -17.69 -31.38 12.79
CA ALA A 130 -18.37 -32.54 13.35
C ALA A 130 -17.73 -33.07 14.66
N GLY A 131 -16.51 -32.65 14.99
CA GLY A 131 -15.83 -32.95 16.26
C GLY A 131 -16.00 -31.90 17.35
N LEU A 132 -16.72 -30.80 17.08
CA LEU A 132 -16.97 -29.70 18.04
C LEU A 132 -18.34 -29.86 18.75
N PRO A 133 -18.57 -29.14 19.86
CA PRO A 133 -19.89 -29.04 20.49
C PRO A 133 -20.99 -28.57 19.52
N PRO A 134 -22.28 -28.83 19.80
CA PRO A 134 -23.38 -28.35 18.96
C PRO A 134 -23.33 -26.84 18.72
N VAL A 135 -23.68 -26.42 17.50
CA VAL A 135 -23.56 -25.03 17.01
C VAL A 135 -24.25 -23.98 17.90
N ASP A 136 -25.27 -24.38 18.68
CA ASP A 136 -25.98 -23.49 19.58
C ASP A 136 -25.39 -23.39 20.99
N ALA A 137 -24.50 -24.30 21.38
CA ALA A 137 -23.89 -24.34 22.70
C ALA A 137 -22.69 -23.37 22.85
N ASP A 138 -22.06 -22.97 21.75
CA ASP A 138 -20.78 -22.25 21.77
C ASP A 138 -20.71 -21.18 20.67
N ARG A 139 -20.32 -19.95 21.06
CA ARG A 139 -20.26 -18.78 20.15
C ARG A 139 -19.14 -18.89 19.11
N GLN A 140 -17.99 -19.45 19.48
CA GLN A 140 -16.86 -19.61 18.57
C GLN A 140 -17.11 -20.76 17.59
N VAL A 141 -17.80 -21.83 18.02
CA VAL A 141 -18.28 -22.87 17.11
C VAL A 141 -19.33 -22.32 16.14
N ARG A 142 -20.34 -21.56 16.63
CA ARG A 142 -21.31 -20.87 15.76
C ARG A 142 -20.62 -19.99 14.72
N PHE A 143 -19.58 -19.28 15.12
CA PHE A 143 -18.81 -18.43 14.23
C PHE A 143 -18.02 -19.22 13.16
N LEU A 144 -17.44 -20.37 13.49
CA LEU A 144 -16.83 -21.25 12.48
C LEU A 144 -17.86 -21.82 11.50
N HIS A 145 -19.08 -22.13 11.96
CA HIS A 145 -20.19 -22.49 11.06
C HIS A 145 -20.62 -21.32 10.15
N ALA A 146 -20.54 -20.07 10.62
CA ALA A 146 -20.69 -18.89 9.76
C ALA A 146 -19.56 -18.81 8.71
N CYS A 147 -18.30 -18.93 9.10
CA CYS A 147 -17.17 -18.95 8.17
C CYS A 147 -17.31 -20.06 7.11
N ARG A 148 -17.77 -21.25 7.51
CA ARG A 148 -18.08 -22.37 6.62
C ARG A 148 -19.23 -22.06 5.66
N ALA A 149 -20.32 -21.43 6.14
CA ALA A 149 -21.45 -21.01 5.30
C ALA A 149 -21.03 -19.95 4.26
N TYR A 150 -20.17 -19.00 4.65
CA TYR A 150 -19.56 -18.01 3.76
C TYR A 150 -18.75 -18.66 2.63
N LEU A 151 -17.86 -19.61 2.96
CA LEU A 151 -17.03 -20.31 1.97
C LEU A 151 -17.87 -21.08 0.93
N VAL A 152 -18.97 -21.71 1.34
CA VAL A 152 -19.89 -22.42 0.41
C VAL A 152 -20.96 -21.51 -0.21
N LYS A 153 -20.98 -20.20 0.12
CA LYS A 153 -21.94 -19.18 -0.37
C LYS A 153 -23.39 -19.46 0.04
N ASP A 154 -23.60 -20.11 1.18
CA ASP A 154 -24.92 -20.31 1.80
C ASP A 154 -25.28 -19.07 2.64
N TRP A 155 -25.87 -18.07 1.97
CA TRP A 155 -26.19 -16.78 2.59
C TRP A 155 -27.29 -16.89 3.66
N GLU A 156 -28.21 -17.84 3.55
CA GLU A 156 -29.27 -18.05 4.56
C GLU A 156 -28.69 -18.62 5.87
N GLN A 157 -27.88 -19.67 5.79
CA GLN A 157 -27.21 -20.21 6.98
C GLN A 157 -26.19 -19.21 7.53
N LEU A 158 -25.52 -18.43 6.68
CA LEU A 158 -24.63 -17.36 7.13
C LEU A 158 -25.35 -16.37 8.04
N VAL A 159 -26.50 -15.83 7.60
CA VAL A 159 -27.37 -14.96 8.43
C VAL A 159 -27.73 -15.63 9.76
N ARG A 160 -28.25 -16.86 9.72
CA ARG A 160 -28.68 -17.61 10.92
C ARG A 160 -27.54 -17.85 11.92
N HIS A 161 -26.31 -18.01 11.45
CA HIS A 161 -25.14 -18.18 12.29
C HIS A 161 -24.54 -16.85 12.79
N THR A 162 -24.65 -15.75 12.03
CA THR A 162 -24.13 -14.44 12.46
C THR A 162 -25.04 -13.70 13.44
N ASP A 163 -26.36 -13.81 13.32
CA ASP A 163 -27.31 -12.97 14.06
C ASP A 163 -27.16 -13.07 15.60
N PRO A 164 -26.96 -14.27 16.21
CA PRO A 164 -26.71 -14.38 17.65
C PRO A 164 -25.36 -13.80 18.13
N LEU A 165 -24.46 -13.44 17.20
CA LEU A 165 -23.09 -13.00 17.47
C LEU A 165 -22.90 -11.49 17.32
N LEU A 166 -23.86 -10.76 16.75
CA LEU A 166 -23.75 -9.32 16.44
C LEU A 166 -23.34 -8.47 17.66
N ASN A 167 -23.88 -8.79 18.84
CA ASN A 167 -23.60 -8.10 20.10
C ASN A 167 -22.41 -8.71 20.89
N ASP A 168 -21.74 -9.73 20.36
CA ASP A 168 -20.57 -10.30 21.03
C ASP A 168 -19.39 -9.31 21.02
N PRO A 169 -18.67 -9.10 22.14
CA PRO A 169 -17.57 -8.14 22.21
C PRO A 169 -16.43 -8.43 21.23
N MET A 170 -16.13 -9.72 20.99
CA MET A 170 -15.00 -10.18 20.19
C MET A 170 -15.42 -10.52 18.76
N LEU A 171 -16.52 -11.26 18.59
CA LEU A 171 -16.97 -11.78 17.29
C LEU A 171 -17.85 -10.79 16.51
N GLY A 172 -18.47 -9.82 17.18
CA GLY A 172 -19.57 -9.02 16.61
C GLY A 172 -19.21 -8.11 15.43
N ILE A 173 -17.94 -7.77 15.23
CA ILE A 173 -17.49 -6.97 14.07
C ILE A 173 -17.43 -7.85 12.81
N GLU A 174 -16.77 -9.00 12.87
CA GLU A 174 -16.65 -9.95 11.76
C GLU A 174 -17.99 -10.62 11.45
N ALA A 175 -18.77 -10.98 12.49
CA ALA A 175 -20.15 -11.45 12.32
C ALA A 175 -21.09 -10.36 11.74
N GLY A 176 -20.89 -9.08 12.09
CA GLY A 176 -21.64 -7.96 11.51
C GLY A 176 -21.31 -7.72 10.04
N LEU A 177 -20.03 -7.85 9.66
CA LEU A 177 -19.58 -7.81 8.27
C LEU A 177 -20.19 -8.95 7.44
N PHE A 178 -20.07 -10.20 7.90
CA PHE A 178 -20.62 -11.36 7.17
C PHE A 178 -22.15 -11.37 7.14
N GLY A 179 -22.82 -11.08 8.26
CA GLY A 179 -24.29 -11.05 8.35
C GLY A 179 -24.91 -9.88 7.59
N GLY A 180 -24.17 -8.79 7.42
CA GLY A 180 -24.52 -7.67 6.54
C GLY A 180 -24.27 -7.99 5.06
N MET A 181 -23.11 -8.55 4.72
CA MET A 181 -22.79 -9.00 3.36
C MET A 181 -23.81 -10.02 2.85
N ALA A 182 -24.17 -11.02 3.66
CA ALA A 182 -25.17 -12.02 3.33
C ALA A 182 -26.53 -11.39 2.99
N ARG A 183 -26.95 -10.37 3.75
CA ARG A 183 -28.18 -9.62 3.50
C ARG A 183 -28.10 -8.78 2.22
N VAL A 184 -26.97 -8.16 1.91
CA VAL A 184 -26.76 -7.50 0.60
C VAL A 184 -26.82 -8.52 -0.56
N ARG A 185 -26.32 -9.75 -0.37
CA ARG A 185 -26.40 -10.85 -1.35
C ARG A 185 -27.78 -11.47 -1.50
N LEU A 186 -28.72 -11.15 -0.61
CA LEU A 186 -30.12 -11.60 -0.60
C LEU A 186 -31.11 -10.45 -0.90
N ASP A 187 -30.61 -9.31 -1.39
CA ASP A 187 -31.38 -8.07 -1.64
C ASP A 187 -32.10 -7.49 -0.39
N MET A 188 -31.70 -7.91 0.82
CA MET A 188 -32.24 -7.48 2.11
C MET A 188 -31.58 -6.17 2.60
N TYR A 189 -31.37 -5.21 1.70
CA TYR A 189 -30.51 -4.02 1.91
C TYR A 189 -30.83 -3.23 3.18
N GLY A 190 -32.12 -2.99 3.47
CA GLY A 190 -32.57 -2.28 4.68
C GLY A 190 -32.33 -3.02 6.00
N GLN A 191 -32.07 -4.34 5.96
CA GLN A 191 -31.58 -5.09 7.13
C GLN A 191 -30.04 -5.13 7.20
N ALA A 192 -29.34 -4.98 6.07
CA ALA A 192 -27.88 -4.98 6.02
C ALA A 192 -27.28 -3.70 6.60
N GLU A 193 -27.83 -2.54 6.23
CA GLU A 193 -27.37 -1.21 6.66
C GLU A 193 -27.11 -1.07 8.18
N PRO A 194 -28.09 -1.31 9.08
CA PRO A 194 -27.89 -1.08 10.51
C PRO A 194 -26.79 -1.97 11.10
N LEU A 195 -26.63 -3.19 10.58
CA LEU A 195 -25.58 -4.13 11.02
C LEU A 195 -24.20 -3.66 10.58
N LEU A 196 -24.07 -3.29 9.30
CA LEU A 196 -22.81 -2.83 8.71
C LEU A 196 -22.38 -1.48 9.29
N SER A 197 -23.32 -0.57 9.55
CA SER A 197 -23.08 0.70 10.24
C SER A 197 -22.61 0.49 11.69
N ALA A 198 -23.30 -0.37 12.46
CA ALA A 198 -22.90 -0.69 13.83
C ALA A 198 -21.52 -1.37 13.91
N ALA A 199 -21.20 -2.27 12.97
CA ALA A 199 -19.88 -2.88 12.87
C ALA A 199 -18.79 -1.86 12.46
N LEU A 200 -19.07 -0.97 11.50
CA LEU A 200 -18.16 0.09 11.04
C LEU A 200 -17.83 1.11 12.15
N MET A 201 -18.80 1.41 13.02
CA MET A 201 -18.62 2.27 14.20
C MET A 201 -17.80 1.59 15.31
N ARG A 202 -17.86 0.25 15.42
CA ARG A 202 -17.06 -0.54 16.38
C ARG A 202 -15.65 -0.85 15.85
N CYS A 203 -15.45 -0.89 14.54
CA CYS A 203 -14.18 -1.16 13.87
C CYS A 203 -13.17 -0.01 14.10
N ARG A 204 -12.12 -0.27 14.90
CA ARG A 204 -11.03 0.68 15.17
C ARG A 204 -9.80 0.48 14.28
N SER A 205 -9.58 -0.74 13.81
CA SER A 205 -8.66 -1.09 12.74
C SER A 205 -9.08 -0.37 11.45
N GLU A 206 -8.13 0.22 10.71
CA GLU A 206 -8.43 0.84 9.41
C GLU A 206 -8.45 -0.18 8.26
N GLN A 207 -7.49 -1.11 8.21
CA GLN A 207 -7.38 -2.12 7.14
C GLN A 207 -7.10 -3.51 7.73
N PRO A 208 -7.73 -4.60 7.24
CA PRO A 208 -8.63 -4.68 6.08
C PRO A 208 -10.12 -4.42 6.38
N GLN A 209 -10.59 -4.79 7.59
CA GLN A 209 -12.03 -4.92 7.90
C GLN A 209 -12.86 -3.66 7.57
N ARG A 210 -12.29 -2.46 7.81
CA ARG A 210 -13.01 -1.21 7.63
C ARG A 210 -13.25 -0.86 6.16
N LYS A 211 -12.37 -1.27 5.24
CA LYS A 211 -12.60 -1.18 3.79
C LYS A 211 -13.79 -2.05 3.39
N GLU A 212 -13.83 -3.30 3.83
CA GLU A 212 -14.93 -4.21 3.51
C GLU A 212 -16.27 -3.70 4.07
N LEU A 213 -16.29 -3.27 5.34
CA LEU A 213 -17.46 -2.67 5.97
C LEU A 213 -17.95 -1.42 5.24
N ARG A 214 -17.04 -0.52 4.80
CA ARG A 214 -17.40 0.65 3.98
C ARG A 214 -17.99 0.24 2.62
N TYR A 215 -17.40 -0.73 1.93
CA TYR A 215 -17.90 -1.23 0.65
C TYR A 215 -19.31 -1.85 0.77
N TRP A 216 -19.51 -2.76 1.73
CA TRP A 216 -20.82 -3.42 1.90
C TRP A 216 -21.89 -2.45 2.41
N LEU A 217 -21.54 -1.45 3.22
CA LEU A 217 -22.47 -0.40 3.63
C LEU A 217 -22.83 0.52 2.43
N ALA A 218 -21.89 0.83 1.55
CA ALA A 218 -22.16 1.54 0.30
C ALA A 218 -23.15 0.78 -0.59
N ARG A 219 -22.94 -0.53 -0.76
CA ARG A 219 -23.90 -1.43 -1.45
C ARG A 219 -25.27 -1.48 -0.79
N ALA A 220 -25.35 -1.38 0.54
CA ALA A 220 -26.61 -1.30 1.28
C ALA A 220 -27.34 0.03 1.05
N HIS A 221 -26.62 1.16 1.01
CA HIS A 221 -27.22 2.45 0.67
C HIS A 221 -27.70 2.49 -0.80
N GLU A 222 -26.87 2.06 -1.74
CA GLU A 222 -27.19 1.95 -3.18
C GLU A 222 -28.44 1.11 -3.44
N GLY A 223 -28.52 -0.10 -2.86
CA GLY A 223 -29.70 -0.98 -2.96
C GLY A 223 -30.96 -0.48 -2.23
N THR A 224 -30.87 0.64 -1.51
CA THR A 224 -32.04 1.38 -0.98
C THR A 224 -32.28 2.71 -1.70
N GLY A 225 -31.67 2.93 -2.87
CA GLY A 225 -31.82 4.15 -3.67
C GLY A 225 -31.08 5.38 -3.13
N ARG A 226 -30.15 5.21 -2.18
CA ARG A 226 -29.40 6.32 -1.54
C ARG A 226 -27.97 6.42 -2.09
N SER A 227 -27.85 6.54 -3.40
CA SER A 227 -26.56 6.61 -4.13
C SER A 227 -25.63 7.72 -3.59
N ALA A 228 -26.18 8.89 -3.27
CA ALA A 228 -25.45 10.00 -2.65
C ALA A 228 -24.79 9.64 -1.29
N ALA A 229 -25.38 8.73 -0.51
CA ALA A 229 -24.79 8.21 0.72
C ALA A 229 -23.77 7.08 0.48
N ALA A 230 -23.87 6.36 -0.64
CA ALA A 230 -22.90 5.36 -1.06
C ALA A 230 -21.59 5.99 -1.58
N LEU A 231 -21.67 7.10 -2.33
CA LEU A 231 -20.52 7.83 -2.89
C LEU A 231 -19.36 8.08 -1.92
N PRO A 232 -19.54 8.70 -0.73
CA PRO A 232 -18.42 8.96 0.19
C PRO A 232 -17.78 7.67 0.74
N LEU A 233 -18.56 6.59 0.88
CA LEU A 233 -18.05 5.29 1.31
C LEU A 233 -17.24 4.61 0.21
N TYR A 234 -17.73 4.59 -1.04
CA TYR A 234 -16.96 4.09 -2.18
C TYR A 234 -15.69 4.92 -2.43
N ARG A 235 -15.74 6.25 -2.30
CA ARG A 235 -14.55 7.13 -2.36
C ARG A 235 -13.57 6.87 -1.21
N ALA A 236 -14.03 6.36 -0.06
CA ALA A 236 -13.16 5.93 1.03
C ALA A 236 -12.53 4.55 0.79
N VAL A 237 -13.21 3.64 0.10
CA VAL A 237 -12.67 2.34 -0.35
C VAL A 237 -11.63 2.55 -1.46
N HIS A 238 -11.98 3.30 -2.50
CA HIS A 238 -11.14 3.52 -3.69
C HIS A 238 -9.81 4.24 -3.37
N ARG A 239 -9.79 5.15 -2.38
CA ARG A 239 -8.55 5.81 -1.92
C ARG A 239 -7.57 4.87 -1.20
N VAL A 240 -8.04 3.72 -0.74
CA VAL A 240 -7.25 2.72 -0.03
C VAL A 240 -6.79 1.62 -0.99
N ASP A 241 -7.72 1.17 -1.84
CA ASP A 241 -7.54 0.06 -2.76
C ASP A 241 -8.46 0.28 -3.98
N PRO A 242 -7.93 0.90 -5.06
CA PRO A 242 -8.70 1.14 -6.28
C PRO A 242 -9.22 -0.16 -6.91
N ALA A 243 -8.51 -1.28 -6.73
CA ALA A 243 -8.85 -2.57 -7.31
C ALA A 243 -9.85 -3.38 -6.46
N PHE A 244 -10.41 -2.82 -5.39
CA PHE A 244 -11.31 -3.56 -4.50
C PHE A 244 -12.69 -3.78 -5.13
N MET A 245 -12.99 -5.05 -5.45
CA MET A 245 -14.28 -5.48 -6.01
C MET A 245 -14.66 -4.67 -7.27
N ASP A 246 -15.89 -4.18 -7.38
CA ASP A 246 -16.39 -3.34 -8.48
C ASP A 246 -16.38 -1.84 -8.14
N THR A 247 -15.60 -1.40 -7.15
CA THR A 247 -15.68 -0.03 -6.58
C THR A 247 -15.53 1.09 -7.61
N SER A 248 -14.55 1.02 -8.52
CA SER A 248 -14.36 2.05 -9.56
C SER A 248 -15.54 2.11 -10.54
N ALA A 249 -16.09 0.95 -10.91
CA ALA A 249 -17.27 0.87 -11.77
C ALA A 249 -18.54 1.38 -11.08
N ARG A 250 -18.69 1.15 -9.77
CA ARG A 250 -19.78 1.73 -8.95
C ARG A 250 -19.67 3.26 -8.89
N LEU A 251 -18.46 3.79 -8.74
CA LEU A 251 -18.22 5.24 -8.73
C LEU A 251 -18.55 5.90 -10.08
N ALA A 252 -18.17 5.27 -11.19
CA ALA A 252 -18.54 5.73 -12.54
C ALA A 252 -20.06 5.70 -12.74
N ALA A 253 -20.70 4.55 -12.50
CA ALA A 253 -22.13 4.37 -12.74
C ALA A 253 -23.04 5.31 -11.92
N ILE A 254 -22.63 5.66 -10.68
CA ILE A 254 -23.37 6.66 -9.90
C ILE A 254 -23.14 8.08 -10.43
N ALA A 255 -21.90 8.43 -10.81
CA ALA A 255 -21.60 9.74 -11.39
C ALA A 255 -22.26 9.98 -12.75
N GLU A 256 -22.45 8.94 -13.56
CA GLU A 256 -23.23 8.97 -14.80
C GLU A 256 -24.73 9.09 -14.54
N GLY A 257 -25.24 8.48 -13.45
CA GLY A 257 -26.64 8.54 -13.05
C GLY A 257 -27.08 9.90 -12.47
N ASP A 258 -26.24 10.51 -11.63
CA ASP A 258 -26.50 11.84 -11.04
C ASP A 258 -26.51 12.97 -12.10
N GLY A 259 -25.89 12.74 -13.27
CA GLY A 259 -25.75 13.71 -14.37
C GLY A 259 -27.03 14.07 -15.14
N TYR A 260 -28.21 13.59 -14.70
CA TYR A 260 -29.50 13.88 -15.33
C TYR A 260 -30.44 14.79 -14.51
N ASP A 261 -30.07 15.19 -13.28
CA ASP A 261 -30.97 15.93 -12.36
C ASP A 261 -30.49 17.33 -11.93
N GLU A 262 -29.40 17.87 -12.53
CA GLU A 262 -28.94 19.27 -12.31
C GLU A 262 -29.84 20.35 -12.97
N ALA A 263 -31.16 20.15 -12.98
CA ALA A 263 -32.14 21.03 -13.63
C ALA A 263 -33.21 21.62 -12.70
N ALA A 264 -33.20 21.31 -11.40
CA ALA A 264 -34.24 21.80 -10.47
C ALA A 264 -33.84 21.91 -8.99
N ASP A 265 -33.00 22.91 -8.60
CA ASP A 265 -33.27 23.72 -7.38
C ASP A 265 -32.36 24.96 -7.18
N VAL A 266 -32.66 26.09 -7.86
CA VAL A 266 -32.13 27.43 -7.49
C VAL A 266 -33.15 28.55 -7.74
N ALA A 267 -34.35 28.48 -7.13
CA ALA A 267 -35.31 29.60 -7.21
C ALA A 267 -36.31 29.73 -6.03
N ALA A 268 -36.06 30.75 -5.19
CA ALA A 268 -37.02 31.64 -4.51
C ALA A 268 -38.23 31.10 -3.68
N ILE A 269 -38.21 31.55 -2.43
CA ILE A 269 -39.24 31.53 -1.38
C ILE A 269 -40.62 32.13 -1.77
N ALA A 270 -41.69 31.51 -1.23
CA ALA A 270 -43.01 32.05 -0.82
C ALA A 270 -44.25 32.08 -1.75
N ILE A 271 -45.26 31.31 -1.30
CA ILE A 271 -46.70 31.67 -1.12
C ILE A 271 -47.50 32.21 -2.32
N ALA A 272 -48.28 31.31 -2.93
CA ALA A 272 -49.73 31.46 -3.15
C ALA A 272 -50.35 30.06 -3.33
N GLY A 273 -51.69 29.93 -3.29
CA GLY A 273 -52.39 28.65 -3.44
C GLY A 273 -53.50 28.65 -4.50
N VAL A 274 -54.26 27.55 -4.56
CA VAL A 274 -55.29 27.21 -5.57
C VAL A 274 -54.70 26.80 -6.94
N GLY A 275 -55.05 25.66 -7.55
CA GLY A 275 -55.83 24.50 -7.08
C GLY A 275 -56.65 23.83 -8.18
N GLN A 276 -56.68 22.49 -8.22
CA GLN A 276 -57.51 21.62 -9.10
C GLN A 276 -57.17 21.70 -10.62
N ASP A 277 -57.37 20.67 -11.47
CA ASP A 277 -57.82 19.28 -11.28
C ASP A 277 -57.37 18.38 -12.46
N THR A 278 -57.29 17.05 -12.23
CA THR A 278 -57.60 15.84 -13.10
C THR A 278 -57.43 15.86 -14.65
N VAL A 279 -57.16 14.78 -15.41
CA VAL A 279 -56.84 13.32 -15.22
C VAL A 279 -56.41 12.70 -16.60
N ASP A 280 -55.66 11.58 -16.60
CA ASP A 280 -55.41 10.55 -17.66
C ASP A 280 -55.32 10.85 -19.18
N GLY A 281 -54.50 10.04 -19.89
CA GLY A 281 -54.98 9.47 -21.17
C GLY A 281 -54.01 9.17 -22.33
N ALA A 282 -53.18 8.12 -22.19
CA ALA A 282 -52.73 7.17 -23.25
C ALA A 282 -52.21 7.61 -24.66
N ASP A 283 -51.06 7.02 -25.03
CA ASP A 283 -50.54 6.75 -26.41
C ASP A 283 -51.45 5.69 -27.14
N PRO A 284 -51.32 5.29 -28.45
CA PRO A 284 -50.15 5.40 -29.34
C PRO A 284 -50.38 5.59 -30.89
N LEU A 285 -49.27 5.46 -31.65
CA LEU A 285 -49.11 5.06 -33.09
C LEU A 285 -48.98 6.10 -34.23
N TYR A 286 -47.78 6.07 -34.85
CA TYR A 286 -47.44 6.13 -36.28
C TYR A 286 -47.73 7.38 -37.16
N GLY A 287 -46.65 7.88 -37.79
CA GLY A 287 -46.65 8.78 -38.96
C GLY A 287 -45.27 8.76 -39.64
N ILE A 288 -45.21 8.91 -40.97
CA ILE A 288 -43.98 8.74 -41.79
C ILE A 288 -43.71 10.01 -42.61
N GLU A 289 -42.47 10.52 -42.58
CA GLU A 289 -41.71 11.15 -43.68
C GLU A 289 -40.35 11.67 -43.14
N GLY A 290 -39.22 11.71 -43.86
CA GLY A 290 -38.93 11.19 -45.20
C GLY A 290 -38.24 12.21 -46.13
N ARG A 291 -36.90 12.40 -46.03
CA ARG A 291 -36.11 13.18 -47.01
C ARG A 291 -34.61 12.84 -47.03
N ASP A 292 -34.13 12.37 -48.19
CA ASP A 292 -32.72 12.28 -48.55
C ASP A 292 -32.15 13.63 -49.02
N LEU A 293 -30.82 13.80 -48.94
CA LEU A 293 -30.04 14.63 -49.86
C LEU A 293 -28.70 13.93 -50.18
N LYS A 294 -28.24 14.00 -51.43
CA LYS A 294 -27.14 13.18 -51.98
C LYS A 294 -25.90 14.01 -52.37
N LEU A 295 -24.77 13.32 -52.48
CA LEU A 295 -23.48 13.85 -52.95
C LEU A 295 -23.50 14.24 -54.45
N THR A 296 -22.49 15.02 -54.87
CA THR A 296 -22.35 15.62 -56.21
C THR A 296 -20.94 15.48 -56.76
N ASP A 297 -20.78 15.19 -58.06
CA ASP A 297 -19.62 15.47 -58.94
C ASP A 297 -19.86 14.85 -60.35
N PRO A 298 -19.11 15.18 -61.44
CA PRO A 298 -18.31 16.39 -61.73
C PRO A 298 -18.42 16.94 -63.20
N GLU A 299 -17.74 18.07 -63.48
CA GLU A 299 -17.16 18.54 -64.79
C GLU A 299 -18.08 18.90 -66.01
N PRO A 300 -17.60 19.50 -67.16
CA PRO A 300 -16.22 19.89 -67.58
C PRO A 300 -15.98 21.32 -68.20
N THR A 301 -14.70 21.70 -68.37
CA THR A 301 -13.90 22.54 -69.36
C THR A 301 -14.56 23.54 -70.40
N PRO A 302 -13.87 24.53 -71.07
CA PRO A 302 -12.43 24.55 -71.48
C PRO A 302 -11.60 25.88 -71.66
N SER A 303 -10.26 25.67 -71.70
CA SER A 303 -9.08 26.34 -72.31
C SER A 303 -9.01 27.79 -72.86
N ALA A 304 -7.99 28.55 -72.40
CA ALA A 304 -6.98 29.32 -73.19
C ALA A 304 -5.84 29.86 -72.27
N GLY A 305 -4.61 30.22 -72.70
CA GLY A 305 -3.90 29.90 -73.95
C GLY A 305 -2.74 30.85 -74.38
N VAL A 306 -1.49 30.67 -73.88
CA VAL A 306 -0.19 31.23 -74.41
C VAL A 306 -0.01 32.77 -74.21
N THR A 307 1.14 33.44 -73.94
CA THR A 307 2.61 33.23 -73.71
C THR A 307 3.08 34.26 -72.61
N GLY A 308 4.32 34.37 -72.11
CA GLY A 308 5.59 33.63 -72.27
C GLY A 308 6.85 34.54 -72.28
N GLU A 309 7.73 34.45 -71.28
CA GLU A 309 9.11 34.99 -71.28
C GLU A 309 10.03 34.25 -70.28
N ARG A 310 11.33 34.59 -70.19
CA ARG A 310 12.34 33.86 -69.37
C ARG A 310 12.56 34.50 -68.01
N ASP A 311 12.73 33.71 -66.95
CA ASP A 311 13.44 34.19 -65.74
C ASP A 311 14.13 33.07 -64.94
N ALA A 312 14.84 33.47 -63.88
CA ALA A 312 15.95 32.75 -63.25
C ALA A 312 15.58 31.57 -62.32
N VAL A 313 16.63 30.82 -61.96
CA VAL A 313 16.64 29.79 -60.91
C VAL A 313 16.07 30.33 -59.60
N ARG A 314 15.07 29.65 -59.03
CA ARG A 314 14.70 29.82 -57.62
C ARG A 314 14.75 28.49 -56.88
N GLU A 315 15.97 28.17 -56.47
CA GLU A 315 16.29 27.14 -55.48
C GLU A 315 15.43 27.34 -54.22
N LYS A 316 14.98 26.25 -53.57
CA LYS A 316 14.16 26.37 -52.36
C LYS A 316 14.99 27.01 -51.26
N ALA A 317 14.59 28.21 -50.84
CA ALA A 317 15.26 28.94 -49.78
C ALA A 317 15.19 28.18 -48.45
N VAL A 318 16.27 27.46 -48.13
CA VAL A 318 16.56 27.04 -46.76
C VAL A 318 16.77 28.33 -45.98
N VAL A 319 15.82 28.70 -45.12
CA VAL A 319 16.01 29.78 -44.15
C VAL A 319 17.03 29.28 -43.14
N PRO A 320 18.24 29.86 -43.05
CA PRO A 320 19.17 29.48 -42.02
C PRO A 320 18.66 30.05 -40.70
N VAL A 321 18.04 29.19 -39.87
CA VAL A 321 17.79 29.53 -38.47
C VAL A 321 19.16 29.70 -37.82
N GLN A 322 19.60 30.94 -37.69
CA GLN A 322 20.80 31.28 -36.92
C GLN A 322 20.49 30.99 -35.45
N ALA A 323 20.82 29.77 -35.02
CA ALA A 323 20.89 29.45 -33.62
C ALA A 323 21.93 30.37 -32.97
N GLY A 324 21.45 31.35 -32.19
CA GLY A 324 22.31 32.12 -31.31
C GLY A 324 23.04 31.20 -30.32
N PRO A 325 24.11 31.67 -29.68
CA PRO A 325 24.76 30.90 -28.61
C PRO A 325 23.70 30.49 -27.57
N PRO A 326 23.72 29.25 -27.06
CA PRO A 326 22.64 28.74 -26.21
C PRO A 326 22.47 29.58 -24.96
N GLN A 327 21.40 30.37 -24.94
CA GLN A 327 21.04 31.22 -23.81
C GLN A 327 20.48 30.33 -22.71
N LEU A 328 21.22 30.19 -21.61
CA LEU A 328 20.69 29.61 -20.38
C LEU A 328 19.43 30.41 -19.97
N PRO A 329 18.36 29.74 -19.48
CA PRO A 329 17.13 30.43 -19.09
C PRO A 329 17.40 31.60 -18.14
N ALA A 330 16.74 32.72 -18.41
CA ALA A 330 16.99 33.98 -17.73
C ALA A 330 16.23 34.12 -16.39
N GLY A 331 15.99 33.01 -15.69
CA GLY A 331 15.36 33.04 -14.37
C GLY A 331 16.23 33.84 -13.38
N PRO A 332 15.62 34.59 -12.45
CA PRO A 332 16.36 35.22 -11.36
C PRO A 332 17.09 34.12 -10.57
N ALA A 333 18.40 34.27 -10.38
CA ALA A 333 19.13 33.36 -9.50
C ALA A 333 18.96 33.86 -8.07
N ASP A 334 18.62 32.95 -7.16
CA ASP A 334 18.50 33.24 -5.73
C ASP A 334 19.55 32.43 -4.97
N PRO A 335 20.65 33.05 -4.51
CA PRO A 335 21.67 32.36 -3.74
C PRO A 335 21.18 31.81 -2.40
N ALA A 336 20.16 32.42 -1.79
CA ALA A 336 19.63 31.99 -0.50
C ALA A 336 18.76 30.72 -0.65
N LEU A 337 17.89 30.66 -1.66
CA LEU A 337 17.14 29.44 -1.98
C LEU A 337 18.09 28.29 -2.41
N LEU A 338 19.20 28.61 -3.07
CA LEU A 338 20.22 27.62 -3.43
C LEU A 338 20.95 27.09 -2.18
N GLU A 339 21.32 27.97 -1.24
CA GLU A 339 21.96 27.58 0.02
C GLU A 339 21.00 26.77 0.91
N GLU A 340 19.72 27.15 1.00
CA GLU A 340 18.68 26.41 1.72
C GLU A 340 18.46 25.00 1.15
N ALA A 341 18.28 24.89 -0.17
CA ALA A 341 18.06 23.59 -0.82
C ALA A 341 19.28 22.66 -0.69
N LEU A 342 20.51 23.20 -0.74
CA LEU A 342 21.72 22.44 -0.47
C LEU A 342 21.85 22.06 1.02
N ALA A 343 21.49 22.94 1.95
CA ALA A 343 21.50 22.64 3.39
C ALA A 343 20.44 21.59 3.77
N GLU A 344 19.30 21.53 3.09
CA GLU A 344 18.34 20.42 3.23
C GLU A 344 18.91 19.10 2.70
N LEU A 345 19.57 19.11 1.53
CA LEU A 345 20.24 17.91 1.01
C LEU A 345 21.30 17.38 1.98
N GLU A 346 22.08 18.26 2.60
CA GLU A 346 23.11 17.89 3.57
C GLU A 346 22.52 17.28 4.85
N ARG A 347 21.34 17.74 5.30
CA ARG A 347 20.61 17.20 6.45
C ARG A 347 20.05 15.80 6.21
N MET A 348 19.80 15.38 4.96
CA MET A 348 19.38 14.00 4.67
C MET A 348 20.44 13.01 5.16
N VAL A 349 20.03 11.97 5.89
CA VAL A 349 20.97 10.95 6.39
C VAL A 349 21.55 10.12 5.23
N GLY A 350 22.83 9.77 5.31
CA GLY A 350 23.53 9.00 4.28
C GLY A 350 23.67 9.73 2.95
N LEU A 351 23.40 9.03 1.84
CA LEU A 351 23.34 9.54 0.46
C LEU A 351 24.59 10.29 -0.05
N GLU A 352 25.77 10.05 0.53
CA GLU A 352 27.01 10.75 0.18
C GLU A 352 27.44 10.69 -1.32
N PRO A 353 27.16 9.64 -2.11
CA PRO A 353 27.32 9.69 -3.57
C PRO A 353 26.45 10.76 -4.22
N VAL A 354 25.16 10.81 -3.84
CA VAL A 354 24.15 11.73 -4.34
C VAL A 354 24.48 13.17 -3.94
N LYS A 355 24.81 13.42 -2.66
CA LYS A 355 25.23 14.74 -2.15
C LYS A 355 26.37 15.33 -2.97
N ARG A 356 27.43 14.56 -3.20
CA ARG A 356 28.59 14.98 -4.01
C ARG A 356 28.23 15.23 -5.47
N GLN A 357 27.36 14.40 -6.06
CA GLN A 357 26.91 14.56 -7.44
C GLN A 357 26.05 15.82 -7.64
N VAL A 358 25.12 16.11 -6.73
CA VAL A 358 24.32 17.34 -6.77
C VAL A 358 25.19 18.58 -6.53
N LYS A 359 26.09 18.56 -5.52
CA LYS A 359 27.07 19.63 -5.30
C LYS A 359 27.92 19.91 -6.55
N ALA A 360 28.44 18.87 -7.20
CA ALA A 360 29.23 18.99 -8.43
C ALA A 360 28.41 19.57 -9.59
N LEU A 361 27.15 19.16 -9.73
CA LEU A 361 26.21 19.70 -10.72
C LEU A 361 25.93 21.19 -10.46
N SER A 362 25.54 21.57 -9.24
CA SER A 362 25.30 22.98 -8.87
C SER A 362 26.52 23.86 -9.11
N ALA A 363 27.73 23.37 -8.81
CA ALA A 363 28.98 24.07 -9.12
C ALA A 363 29.19 24.25 -10.63
N GLN A 364 28.99 23.19 -11.43
CA GLN A 364 29.09 23.27 -12.91
C GLN A 364 28.08 24.27 -13.50
N LEU A 365 26.84 24.26 -13.00
CA LEU A 365 25.76 25.15 -13.46
C LEU A 365 26.00 26.62 -13.08
N ASN A 366 26.50 26.88 -11.88
CA ASN A 366 26.90 28.24 -11.46
C ASN A 366 28.07 28.75 -12.33
N MET A 367 29.11 27.94 -12.54
CA MET A 367 30.22 28.30 -13.44
C MET A 367 29.76 28.49 -14.90
N ALA A 368 28.79 27.69 -15.37
CA ALA A 368 28.17 27.87 -16.68
C ALA A 368 27.44 29.22 -16.79
N ARG A 369 26.64 29.60 -15.78
CA ARG A 369 25.95 30.90 -15.71
C ARG A 369 26.94 32.09 -15.70
N LEU A 370 28.01 32.01 -14.91
CA LEU A 370 29.07 33.02 -14.87
C LEU A 370 29.79 33.17 -16.21
N ARG A 371 30.13 32.05 -16.88
CA ARG A 371 30.76 32.06 -18.21
C ARG A 371 29.84 32.67 -19.28
N ALA A 372 28.56 32.30 -19.29
CA ALA A 372 27.58 32.87 -20.22
C ALA A 372 27.41 34.39 -20.00
N GLY A 373 27.38 34.85 -18.75
CA GLY A 373 27.36 36.28 -18.39
C GLY A 373 28.60 37.06 -18.83
N GLN A 374 29.72 36.39 -19.10
CA GLN A 374 30.94 36.97 -19.68
C GLN A 374 31.06 36.77 -21.21
N GLY A 375 29.99 36.28 -21.87
CA GLY A 375 29.99 36.00 -23.31
C GLY A 375 30.88 34.82 -23.74
N LEU A 376 31.38 34.02 -22.80
CA LEU A 376 32.18 32.84 -23.10
C LEU A 376 31.28 31.70 -23.59
N PRO A 377 31.75 30.82 -24.50
CA PRO A 377 31.00 29.65 -24.91
C PRO A 377 30.82 28.67 -23.73
N VAL A 378 29.60 28.13 -23.66
CA VAL A 378 29.11 27.20 -22.64
C VAL A 378 28.31 26.12 -23.37
N GLN A 379 28.49 24.85 -22.99
CA GLN A 379 27.63 23.78 -23.50
C GLN A 379 26.34 23.71 -22.66
N PRO A 380 25.16 23.46 -23.26
CA PRO A 380 23.94 23.24 -22.51
C PRO A 380 24.13 22.08 -21.51
N PRO A 381 23.77 22.25 -20.23
CA PRO A 381 23.84 21.15 -19.27
C PRO A 381 22.83 20.08 -19.64
N LYS A 382 23.21 18.80 -19.50
CA LYS A 382 22.26 17.69 -19.66
C LYS A 382 21.34 17.65 -18.44
N ARG A 383 20.03 17.80 -18.68
CA ARG A 383 19.03 18.08 -17.63
C ARG A 383 18.17 16.89 -17.20
N HIS A 384 18.38 15.69 -17.74
CA HIS A 384 17.56 14.52 -17.44
C HIS A 384 18.36 13.44 -16.72
N PHE A 385 17.71 12.75 -15.77
CA PHE A 385 18.36 11.88 -14.79
C PHE A 385 17.73 10.49 -14.72
N VAL A 386 18.54 9.51 -14.31
CA VAL A 386 18.10 8.16 -13.96
C VAL A 386 18.37 7.94 -12.48
N PHE A 387 17.31 7.74 -11.67
CA PHE A 387 17.39 7.52 -10.23
C PHE A 387 17.22 6.03 -9.95
N SER A 388 18.35 5.34 -9.79
CA SER A 388 18.45 3.88 -9.67
C SER A 388 18.60 3.49 -8.20
N GLY A 389 17.67 2.72 -7.66
CA GLY A 389 17.79 2.19 -6.30
C GLY A 389 16.48 1.65 -5.68
N PRO A 390 16.55 0.96 -4.54
CA PRO A 390 15.40 0.39 -3.84
C PRO A 390 14.30 1.39 -3.44
N SER A 391 13.18 0.89 -2.94
CA SER A 391 12.11 1.73 -2.37
C SER A 391 12.57 2.41 -1.08
N GLY A 392 12.09 3.64 -0.86
CA GLY A 392 12.32 4.40 0.39
C GLY A 392 13.74 4.91 0.63
N THR A 393 14.64 4.86 -0.36
CA THR A 393 16.00 5.44 -0.32
C THR A 393 16.07 6.94 -0.57
N GLY A 394 14.92 7.65 -0.60
CA GLY A 394 14.85 9.11 -0.72
C GLY A 394 14.80 9.68 -2.15
N LYS A 395 14.66 8.84 -3.19
CA LYS A 395 14.58 9.23 -4.62
C LYS A 395 13.72 10.49 -4.86
N THR A 396 12.46 10.47 -4.45
CA THR A 396 11.48 11.56 -4.65
C THR A 396 11.82 12.83 -3.86
N THR A 397 12.38 12.68 -2.65
CA THR A 397 12.83 13.82 -1.82
C THR A 397 13.98 14.57 -2.50
N VAL A 398 14.98 13.83 -3.00
CA VAL A 398 16.09 14.42 -3.76
C VAL A 398 15.62 15.05 -5.08
N ALA A 399 14.61 14.47 -5.74
CA ALA A 399 14.00 15.08 -6.93
C ALA A 399 13.37 16.46 -6.62
N ARG A 400 12.65 16.59 -5.49
CA ARG A 400 12.06 17.87 -5.04
C ARG A 400 13.12 18.90 -4.64
N ILE A 401 14.22 18.45 -4.01
CA ILE A 401 15.37 19.30 -3.70
C ILE A 401 16.05 19.79 -5.00
N LEU A 402 16.23 18.92 -5.99
CA LEU A 402 16.80 19.30 -7.29
C LEU A 402 15.92 20.30 -8.05
N GLY A 403 14.59 20.18 -7.98
CA GLY A 403 13.66 21.19 -8.51
C GLY A 403 13.98 22.59 -7.96
N ARG A 404 14.08 22.72 -6.63
CA ARG A 404 14.50 23.98 -5.96
C ARG A 404 15.90 24.42 -6.36
N VAL A 405 16.88 23.51 -6.46
CA VAL A 405 18.25 23.85 -6.91
C VAL A 405 18.25 24.40 -8.34
N PHE A 406 17.52 23.78 -9.28
CA PHE A 406 17.44 24.28 -10.67
C PHE A 406 16.68 25.60 -10.76
N TYR A 407 15.61 25.78 -9.99
CA TYR A 407 14.86 27.03 -9.89
C TYR A 407 15.74 28.16 -9.32
N ALA A 408 16.43 27.93 -8.21
CA ALA A 408 17.34 28.89 -7.57
C ALA A 408 18.56 29.25 -8.43
N LEU A 409 18.98 28.36 -9.35
CA LEU A 409 19.97 28.65 -10.39
C LEU A 409 19.37 29.37 -11.62
N GLY A 410 18.06 29.60 -11.64
CA GLY A 410 17.27 30.25 -12.70
C GLY A 410 17.09 29.41 -13.97
N LEU A 411 17.29 28.09 -13.89
CA LEU A 411 17.25 27.16 -15.02
C LEU A 411 15.84 26.60 -15.30
N LEU A 412 14.96 26.69 -14.30
CA LEU A 412 13.55 26.32 -14.37
C LEU A 412 12.69 27.56 -14.03
N GLY A 413 11.41 27.52 -14.42
CA GLY A 413 10.45 28.61 -14.17
C GLY A 413 9.81 28.55 -12.78
N GLY A 414 9.86 27.38 -12.13
CA GLY A 414 9.45 27.11 -10.76
C GLY A 414 10.17 25.88 -10.23
N ASP A 415 9.94 25.55 -8.96
CA ASP A 415 10.54 24.42 -8.26
C ASP A 415 9.62 23.19 -8.15
N HIS A 416 8.43 23.26 -8.75
CA HIS A 416 7.40 22.25 -8.64
C HIS A 416 7.83 20.88 -9.19
N LEU A 417 7.32 19.83 -8.53
CA LEU A 417 7.54 18.43 -8.89
C LEU A 417 6.19 17.79 -9.25
N VAL A 418 6.05 17.36 -10.50
CA VAL A 418 4.95 16.48 -10.93
C VAL A 418 5.44 15.04 -10.81
N GLU A 419 4.79 14.28 -9.94
CA GLU A 419 5.04 12.84 -9.76
C GLU A 419 4.07 12.06 -10.65
N ALA A 420 4.59 11.06 -11.37
CA ALA A 420 3.87 10.32 -12.39
C ALA A 420 4.22 8.83 -12.35
N GLN A 421 3.24 7.97 -12.60
CA GLN A 421 3.41 6.54 -12.79
C GLN A 421 2.86 6.11 -14.16
N ARG A 422 2.97 4.82 -14.51
CA ARG A 422 2.38 4.27 -15.74
C ARG A 422 0.90 4.64 -15.89
N ALA A 423 0.13 4.58 -14.80
CA ALA A 423 -1.30 4.84 -14.81
C ALA A 423 -1.66 6.29 -15.19
N ASP A 424 -0.75 7.24 -14.99
CA ASP A 424 -0.96 8.66 -15.31
C ASP A 424 -0.53 8.98 -16.74
N LEU A 425 0.50 8.29 -17.25
CA LEU A 425 1.01 8.48 -18.63
C LEU A 425 0.24 7.69 -19.69
N VAL A 426 -0.32 6.52 -19.34
CA VAL A 426 -0.96 5.59 -20.30
C VAL A 426 -2.48 5.75 -20.28
N GLY A 427 -3.10 5.79 -21.47
CA GLY A 427 -4.56 5.83 -21.65
C GLY A 427 -5.19 4.43 -21.66
N GLU A 428 -6.50 4.37 -21.40
CA GLU A 428 -7.25 3.09 -21.40
C GLU A 428 -7.64 2.64 -22.82
N TYR A 429 -7.79 3.60 -23.74
CA TYR A 429 -8.24 3.37 -25.11
C TYR A 429 -7.22 3.89 -26.14
N LEU A 430 -7.20 3.26 -27.32
CA LEU A 430 -6.28 3.58 -28.42
C LEU A 430 -6.31 5.08 -28.78
N GLY A 431 -5.13 5.71 -28.82
CA GLY A 431 -4.95 7.13 -29.14
C GLY A 431 -5.14 8.10 -27.96
N GLN A 432 -5.64 7.66 -26.80
CA GLN A 432 -5.71 8.52 -25.61
C GLN A 432 -4.35 8.72 -24.94
N THR A 433 -3.48 7.72 -24.98
CA THR A 433 -2.15 7.75 -24.34
C THR A 433 -1.33 8.95 -24.78
N ALA A 434 -1.29 9.26 -26.08
CA ALA A 434 -0.57 10.41 -26.57
C ALA A 434 -1.13 11.74 -26.05
N VAL A 435 -2.45 11.87 -25.86
CA VAL A 435 -3.08 13.08 -25.27
C VAL A 435 -2.69 13.18 -23.80
N LYS A 436 -3.00 12.15 -23.02
CA LYS A 436 -2.81 12.08 -21.57
C LYS A 436 -1.34 12.29 -21.17
N ALA A 437 -0.40 11.69 -21.90
CA ALA A 437 1.03 11.90 -21.69
C ALA A 437 1.46 13.34 -22.01
N ASN A 438 0.90 13.99 -23.03
CA ASN A 438 1.22 15.40 -23.31
C ASN A 438 0.66 16.32 -22.22
N GLU A 439 -0.58 16.13 -21.78
CA GLU A 439 -1.22 16.92 -20.72
C GLU A 439 -0.44 16.83 -19.38
N LEU A 440 0.01 15.63 -19.01
CA LEU A 440 0.83 15.43 -17.82
C LEU A 440 2.22 16.04 -17.94
N ILE A 441 2.80 16.06 -19.15
CA ILE A 441 4.09 16.73 -19.40
C ILE A 441 3.91 18.25 -19.42
N ASP A 442 2.81 18.79 -19.98
CA ASP A 442 2.49 20.23 -19.97
C ASP A 442 2.37 20.76 -18.54
N SER A 443 1.75 20.00 -17.62
CA SER A 443 1.64 20.38 -16.21
C SER A 443 2.99 20.41 -15.45
N ALA A 444 4.04 19.80 -16.02
CA ALA A 444 5.41 19.83 -15.50
C ALA A 444 6.33 20.85 -16.21
N ILE A 445 5.84 21.58 -17.23
CA ILE A 445 6.65 22.58 -17.93
C ILE A 445 6.99 23.73 -16.98
N GLY A 446 8.28 24.07 -16.92
CA GLY A 446 8.83 25.03 -15.98
C GLY A 446 9.31 24.39 -14.67
N GLY A 447 9.11 23.09 -14.45
CA GLY A 447 9.51 22.36 -13.25
C GLY A 447 10.17 21.00 -13.55
N VAL A 448 9.88 20.02 -12.69
CA VAL A 448 10.43 18.65 -12.74
C VAL A 448 9.30 17.63 -12.93
N LEU A 449 9.43 16.78 -13.95
CA LEU A 449 8.63 15.55 -14.09
C LEU A 449 9.42 14.36 -13.51
N PHE A 450 8.85 13.68 -12.51
CA PHE A 450 9.40 12.49 -11.88
C PHE A 450 8.53 11.27 -12.22
N VAL A 451 9.06 10.37 -13.04
CA VAL A 451 8.38 9.14 -13.46
C VAL A 451 8.88 7.99 -12.60
N ASP A 452 8.05 7.49 -11.68
CA ASP A 452 8.41 6.40 -10.77
C ASP A 452 8.12 5.02 -11.37
N GLU A 453 8.96 4.05 -10.99
CA GLU A 453 9.07 2.72 -11.61
C GLU A 453 9.00 2.74 -13.15
N ALA A 454 9.73 3.68 -13.77
CA ALA A 454 9.58 4.06 -15.18
C ALA A 454 9.74 2.91 -16.19
N TYR A 455 10.41 1.81 -15.80
CA TYR A 455 10.51 0.61 -16.61
C TYR A 455 9.15 -0.08 -16.85
N ALA A 456 8.14 0.19 -16.03
CA ALA A 456 6.76 -0.27 -16.23
C ALA A 456 6.11 0.31 -17.49
N LEU A 457 6.72 1.31 -18.14
CA LEU A 457 6.32 1.81 -19.47
C LEU A 457 6.77 0.89 -20.62
N SER A 458 7.68 -0.08 -20.41
CA SER A 458 8.22 -0.93 -21.49
C SER A 458 8.15 -2.42 -21.13
N ASN A 459 6.99 -3.05 -21.37
CA ASN A 459 6.77 -4.48 -21.11
C ASN A 459 6.97 -5.34 -22.36
N THR A 460 8.08 -6.07 -22.41
CA THR A 460 8.37 -7.06 -23.47
C THR A 460 7.69 -8.42 -23.28
N GLY A 461 6.98 -8.63 -22.16
CA GLY A 461 6.38 -9.92 -21.81
C GLY A 461 5.07 -10.28 -22.53
N TYR A 462 4.39 -9.33 -23.16
CA TYR A 462 3.18 -9.59 -23.94
C TYR A 462 3.52 -9.99 -25.38
N GLY A 463 2.86 -11.03 -25.91
CA GLY A 463 3.10 -11.57 -27.26
C GLY A 463 2.79 -10.65 -28.46
N LYS A 464 2.58 -9.35 -28.22
CA LYS A 464 2.45 -8.27 -29.21
C LYS A 464 3.24 -7.00 -28.87
N GLY A 465 4.01 -6.99 -27.76
CA GLY A 465 4.53 -5.76 -27.15
C GLY A 465 3.47 -4.95 -26.42
N ASP A 466 3.92 -3.91 -25.73
CA ASP A 466 3.09 -3.00 -24.92
C ASP A 466 2.96 -1.65 -25.63
N ALA A 467 2.26 -1.67 -26.77
CA ALA A 467 2.21 -0.55 -27.71
C ALA A 467 1.76 0.77 -27.09
N TYR A 468 0.94 0.75 -26.02
CA TYR A 468 0.53 1.94 -25.30
C TYR A 468 1.65 2.46 -24.37
N GLY A 469 2.38 1.59 -23.69
CA GLY A 469 3.57 1.98 -22.93
C GLY A 469 4.66 2.56 -23.83
N ASP A 470 4.90 1.92 -24.98
CA ASP A 470 5.84 2.39 -26.00
C ASP A 470 5.41 3.75 -26.61
N GLU A 471 4.10 3.99 -26.82
CA GLU A 471 3.55 5.28 -27.25
C GLU A 471 3.81 6.39 -26.22
N ALA A 472 3.52 6.14 -24.93
CA ALA A 472 3.82 7.08 -23.85
C ALA A 472 5.33 7.40 -23.77
N LEU A 473 6.18 6.38 -23.93
CA LEU A 473 7.62 6.54 -23.90
C LEU A 473 8.16 7.35 -25.09
N GLN A 474 7.57 7.20 -26.28
CA GLN A 474 7.89 8.03 -27.46
C GLN A 474 7.49 9.49 -27.28
N VAL A 475 6.31 9.76 -26.69
CA VAL A 475 5.88 11.13 -26.35
C VAL A 475 6.83 11.75 -25.33
N LEU A 476 7.16 11.03 -24.25
CA LEU A 476 8.11 11.48 -23.23
C LEU A 476 9.50 11.78 -23.81
N LEU A 477 10.02 10.90 -24.69
CA LEU A 477 11.29 11.08 -25.38
C LEU A 477 11.33 12.32 -26.28
N LYS A 478 10.26 12.56 -27.04
CA LYS A 478 10.13 13.74 -27.91
C LYS A 478 10.08 15.01 -27.07
N ARG A 479 9.21 15.04 -26.07
CA ARG A 479 8.98 16.23 -25.23
C ARG A 479 10.17 16.58 -24.34
N ALA A 480 10.92 15.57 -23.88
CA ALA A 480 12.19 15.78 -23.20
C ALA A 480 13.22 16.51 -24.08
N GLU A 481 13.22 16.33 -25.40
CA GLU A 481 14.06 17.13 -26.32
C GLU A 481 13.43 18.50 -26.61
N ASP A 482 12.17 18.53 -27.08
CA ASP A 482 11.48 19.74 -27.52
C ASP A 482 11.37 20.80 -26.41
N ASN A 483 11.24 20.38 -25.15
CA ASN A 483 11.07 21.24 -23.98
C ASN A 483 12.28 21.23 -23.02
N ARG A 484 13.44 20.66 -23.40
CA ARG A 484 14.63 20.43 -22.56
C ARG A 484 15.14 21.64 -21.77
N ASP A 485 14.88 22.85 -22.27
CA ASP A 485 15.36 24.09 -21.66
C ASP A 485 14.41 24.65 -20.58
N HIS A 486 13.21 24.07 -20.45
CA HIS A 486 12.19 24.41 -19.46
C HIS A 486 11.68 23.19 -18.64
N LEU A 487 12.08 21.96 -18.98
CA LEU A 487 11.63 20.73 -18.34
C LEU A 487 12.82 19.87 -17.91
N VAL A 488 12.88 19.52 -16.61
CA VAL A 488 13.72 18.44 -16.10
C VAL A 488 12.89 17.16 -16.06
N VAL A 489 13.48 16.03 -16.46
CA VAL A 489 12.81 14.71 -16.38
C VAL A 489 13.70 13.75 -15.61
N ILE A 490 13.13 13.09 -14.61
CA ILE A 490 13.79 12.11 -13.76
C ILE A 490 13.04 10.79 -13.91
N LEU A 491 13.72 9.75 -14.39
CA LEU A 491 13.19 8.39 -14.45
C LEU A 491 13.69 7.62 -13.24
N ALA A 492 12.81 7.11 -12.40
CA ALA A 492 13.15 6.41 -11.18
C ALA A 492 12.72 4.94 -11.21
N GLY A 493 13.42 4.11 -10.43
CA GLY A 493 13.01 2.73 -10.14
C GLY A 493 14.15 1.85 -9.63
N TYR A 494 13.87 0.55 -9.48
CA TYR A 494 14.88 -0.45 -9.12
C TYR A 494 15.99 -0.57 -10.19
N PRO A 495 17.26 -0.83 -9.80
CA PRO A 495 18.40 -0.82 -10.73
C PRO A 495 18.21 -1.73 -11.96
N GLU A 496 17.83 -2.99 -11.76
CA GLU A 496 17.61 -3.95 -12.85
C GLU A 496 16.47 -3.57 -13.79
N GLY A 497 15.46 -2.85 -13.29
CA GLY A 497 14.37 -2.32 -14.08
C GLY A 497 14.85 -1.20 -15.00
N MET A 498 15.60 -0.25 -14.43
CA MET A 498 16.18 0.87 -15.17
C MET A 498 17.22 0.41 -16.19
N ASP A 499 18.04 -0.59 -15.87
CA ASP A 499 19.03 -1.16 -16.80
C ASP A 499 18.36 -1.82 -18.01
N ARG A 500 17.28 -2.59 -17.79
CA ARG A 500 16.47 -3.17 -18.88
C ARG A 500 15.80 -2.09 -19.74
N LEU A 501 15.21 -1.07 -19.12
CA LEU A 501 14.57 0.04 -19.84
C LEU A 501 15.56 0.78 -20.75
N LEU A 502 16.74 1.11 -20.22
CA LEU A 502 17.79 1.82 -20.95
C LEU A 502 18.44 0.98 -22.05
N ALA A 503 18.55 -0.34 -21.85
CA ALA A 503 19.06 -1.27 -22.86
C ALA A 503 18.06 -1.50 -24.00
N ALA A 504 16.76 -1.54 -23.70
CA ALA A 504 15.69 -1.69 -24.69
C ALA A 504 15.50 -0.42 -25.56
N ASN A 505 15.80 0.77 -25.03
CA ASN A 505 15.49 2.05 -25.67
C ASN A 505 16.72 2.97 -25.83
N PRO A 506 17.50 2.82 -26.92
CA PRO A 506 18.69 3.65 -27.19
C PRO A 506 18.46 5.17 -27.15
N GLY A 507 17.25 5.62 -27.48
CA GLY A 507 16.86 7.03 -27.40
C GLY A 507 16.80 7.60 -25.98
N LEU A 508 16.59 6.75 -24.96
CA LEU A 508 16.73 7.13 -23.55
C LEU A 508 18.21 7.23 -23.19
N SER A 509 19.00 6.21 -23.54
CA SER A 509 20.43 6.13 -23.21
C SER A 509 21.23 7.31 -23.75
N SER A 510 20.79 7.95 -24.84
CA SER A 510 21.40 9.19 -25.36
C SER A 510 21.04 10.47 -24.59
N ARG A 511 19.85 10.52 -23.96
CA ARG A 511 19.28 11.73 -23.32
C ARG A 511 19.46 11.74 -21.80
N PHE A 512 19.21 10.59 -21.18
CA PHE A 512 19.25 10.39 -19.73
C PHE A 512 20.63 9.89 -19.28
N THR A 513 21.70 10.59 -19.68
CA THR A 513 23.08 10.10 -19.43
C THR A 513 23.57 10.30 -17.99
N THR A 514 22.79 10.95 -17.12
CA THR A 514 23.19 11.25 -15.74
C THR A 514 22.46 10.31 -14.79
N ARG A 515 23.06 9.13 -14.55
CA ARG A 515 22.60 8.20 -13.50
C ARG A 515 22.98 8.74 -12.12
N VAL A 516 22.09 8.54 -11.16
CA VAL A 516 22.26 8.80 -9.73
C VAL A 516 21.83 7.52 -9.02
N ASP A 517 22.76 6.87 -8.33
CA ASP A 517 22.49 5.61 -7.63
C ASP A 517 22.21 5.85 -6.13
N PHE A 518 21.11 5.28 -5.67
CA PHE A 518 20.56 5.38 -4.32
C PHE A 518 20.69 4.02 -3.62
N PRO A 519 21.81 3.75 -2.94
CA PRO A 519 22.00 2.49 -2.23
C PRO A 519 21.05 2.37 -1.03
N SER A 520 20.82 1.13 -0.60
CA SER A 520 20.17 0.80 0.68
C SER A 520 20.93 1.44 1.85
N TYR A 521 20.20 1.85 2.89
CA TYR A 521 20.81 2.47 4.08
C TYR A 521 21.48 1.43 4.98
N ARG A 522 22.63 1.79 5.54
CA ARG A 522 23.35 0.97 6.53
C ARG A 522 22.66 1.04 7.91
N PRO A 523 22.88 0.10 8.84
CA PRO A 523 22.20 0.06 10.14
C PRO A 523 22.27 1.36 10.95
N LEU A 524 23.42 2.05 10.93
CA LEU A 524 23.59 3.33 11.62
C LEU A 524 22.86 4.48 10.90
N GLU A 525 22.73 4.44 9.57
CA GLU A 525 21.97 5.42 8.80
C GLU A 525 20.47 5.24 9.04
N LEU A 526 19.98 4.00 9.05
CA LEU A 526 18.61 3.68 9.48
C LEU A 526 18.31 4.17 10.90
N THR A 527 19.25 3.96 11.83
CA THR A 527 19.09 4.40 13.22
C THR A 527 18.98 5.91 13.30
N SER A 528 19.86 6.67 12.63
CA SER A 528 19.76 8.13 12.61
C SER A 528 18.58 8.67 11.79
N ILE A 529 18.03 7.92 10.83
CA ILE A 529 16.72 8.24 10.23
C ILE A 529 15.61 8.16 11.28
N GLY A 530 15.61 7.12 12.12
CA GLY A 530 14.65 6.99 13.24
C GLY A 530 14.82 8.08 14.30
N GLU A 531 16.05 8.50 14.60
CA GLU A 531 16.35 9.61 15.51
C GLU A 531 15.85 10.95 14.96
N VAL A 532 16.10 11.23 13.67
CA VAL A 532 15.62 12.45 12.99
C VAL A 532 14.09 12.48 12.90
N LEU A 533 13.45 11.37 12.53
CA LEU A 533 11.98 11.29 12.45
C LEU A 533 11.30 11.59 13.79
N ALA A 534 11.84 11.12 14.91
CA ALA A 534 11.33 11.47 16.23
C ALA A 534 11.56 12.97 16.53
N ALA A 535 12.79 13.46 16.36
CA ALA A 535 13.16 14.83 16.66
C ALA A 535 12.37 15.88 15.85
N GLU A 536 12.07 15.62 14.57
CA GLU A 536 11.25 16.50 13.71
C GLU A 536 9.80 16.62 14.20
N ASN A 537 9.28 15.62 14.90
CA ASN A 537 7.93 15.62 15.49
C ASN A 537 7.91 16.07 16.97
N GLY A 538 9.09 16.32 17.57
CA GLY A 538 9.24 16.69 18.98
C GLY A 538 9.30 15.51 19.96
N ASP A 539 9.40 14.28 19.44
CA ASP A 539 9.55 13.04 20.20
C ASP A 539 11.02 12.66 20.41
N VAL A 540 11.28 11.81 21.40
CA VAL A 540 12.59 11.22 21.69
C VAL A 540 12.46 9.71 21.94
N TRP A 541 13.45 8.95 21.51
CA TRP A 541 13.66 7.57 21.96
C TRP A 541 14.39 7.58 23.30
N ASP A 542 13.91 6.82 24.29
CA ASP A 542 14.70 6.55 25.50
C ASP A 542 15.95 5.69 25.19
N ASP A 543 16.84 5.56 26.16
CA ASP A 543 18.15 4.93 25.92
C ASP A 543 18.03 3.43 25.59
N GLU A 544 17.03 2.74 26.17
CA GLU A 544 16.74 1.32 25.87
C GLU A 544 16.13 1.17 24.47
N ALA A 545 15.16 2.01 24.10
CA ALA A 545 14.57 2.01 22.76
C ALA A 545 15.60 2.37 21.68
N ARG A 546 16.53 3.29 21.95
CA ARG A 546 17.55 3.72 20.98
C ARG A 546 18.62 2.65 20.75
N GLU A 547 18.93 1.85 21.76
CA GLU A 547 19.82 0.70 21.60
C GLU A 547 19.12 -0.43 20.84
N GLU A 548 17.86 -0.74 21.18
CA GLU A 548 17.11 -1.78 20.47
C GLU A 548 16.76 -1.36 19.02
N LEU A 549 16.52 -0.08 18.76
CA LEU A 549 16.36 0.45 17.40
C LEU A 549 17.62 0.17 16.55
N ARG A 550 18.81 0.24 17.16
CA ARG A 550 20.07 -0.10 16.49
C ARG A 550 20.21 -1.60 16.28
N SER A 551 19.80 -2.43 17.25
CA SER A 551 19.71 -3.90 17.16
C SER A 551 18.80 -4.32 15.99
N ILE A 552 17.56 -3.83 15.97
CA ILE A 552 16.58 -4.00 14.88
C ILE A 552 17.19 -3.62 13.53
N ASN A 553 17.77 -2.42 13.42
CA ASN A 553 18.34 -1.91 12.17
C ASN A 553 19.58 -2.69 11.71
N GLY A 554 20.33 -3.32 12.62
CA GLY A 554 21.35 -4.31 12.29
C GLY A 554 20.71 -5.56 11.69
N HIS A 555 19.79 -6.17 12.44
CA HIS A 555 19.14 -7.43 12.07
C HIS A 555 18.46 -7.38 10.69
N VAL A 556 17.64 -6.36 10.39
CA VAL A 556 16.93 -6.28 9.10
C VAL A 556 17.86 -6.05 7.90
N VAL A 557 19.08 -5.54 8.12
CA VAL A 557 20.10 -5.41 7.06
C VAL A 557 20.91 -6.70 6.94
N ASP A 558 21.34 -7.29 8.05
CA ASP A 558 22.09 -8.55 8.07
C ASP A 558 21.28 -9.74 7.51
N GLN A 559 19.95 -9.70 7.60
CA GLN A 559 19.03 -10.64 6.96
C GLN A 559 18.64 -10.27 5.51
N GLY A 560 19.11 -9.12 5.00
CA GLY A 560 18.81 -8.63 3.64
C GLY A 560 17.40 -8.08 3.42
N TRP A 561 16.56 -7.97 4.46
CA TRP A 561 15.15 -7.60 4.35
C TRP A 561 14.90 -6.11 4.05
N ILE A 562 15.90 -5.25 4.28
CA ILE A 562 15.71 -3.79 4.29
C ILE A 562 15.14 -3.20 2.98
N ASP A 563 15.45 -3.80 1.83
CA ASP A 563 14.97 -3.33 0.53
C ASP A 563 13.51 -3.70 0.27
N GLU A 564 13.08 -4.87 0.74
CA GLU A 564 11.68 -5.33 0.72
C GLU A 564 10.82 -4.53 1.71
N LEU A 565 11.38 -4.24 2.90
CA LEU A 565 10.77 -3.38 3.91
C LEU A 565 10.76 -1.89 3.47
N GLY A 566 11.54 -1.52 2.45
CA GLY A 566 11.54 -0.20 1.84
C GLY A 566 12.33 0.86 2.63
N ASN A 567 13.48 0.52 3.19
CA ASN A 567 14.48 1.46 3.73
C ASN A 567 13.89 2.56 4.66
N GLY A 568 13.86 3.83 4.25
CA GLY A 568 13.32 4.93 5.06
C GLY A 568 11.79 4.84 5.29
N ARG A 569 11.06 4.07 4.47
CA ARG A 569 9.63 3.78 4.68
C ARG A 569 9.44 2.87 5.88
N PHE A 570 10.28 1.84 6.04
CA PHE A 570 10.28 0.97 7.21
C PHE A 570 10.46 1.76 8.51
N LEU A 571 11.45 2.66 8.56
CA LEU A 571 11.69 3.51 9.74
C LEU A 571 10.54 4.47 10.03
N ARG A 572 9.92 5.06 8.99
CA ARG A 572 8.72 5.89 9.13
C ARG A 572 7.56 5.09 9.73
N THR A 573 7.24 3.93 9.19
CA THR A 573 6.16 3.09 9.71
C THR A 573 6.47 2.56 11.12
N LEU A 574 7.71 2.16 11.41
CA LEU A 574 8.15 1.73 12.74
C LEU A 574 8.01 2.86 13.78
N TYR A 575 8.36 4.09 13.41
CA TYR A 575 8.16 5.29 14.22
C TYR A 575 6.67 5.59 14.44
N GLU A 576 5.87 5.69 13.37
CA GLU A 576 4.42 5.94 13.44
C GLU A 576 3.69 4.90 14.30
N LYS A 577 4.10 3.64 14.23
CA LYS A 577 3.62 2.56 15.09
C LYS A 577 4.09 2.70 16.54
N SER A 578 5.34 3.07 16.77
CA SER A 578 5.86 3.33 18.13
C SER A 578 5.07 4.45 18.81
N CYS A 579 4.73 5.53 18.09
CA CYS A 579 3.86 6.58 18.61
C CYS A 579 2.47 6.06 18.99
N ALA A 580 1.86 5.21 18.14
CA ALA A 580 0.57 4.61 18.45
C ALA A 580 0.60 3.68 19.69
N TYR A 581 1.68 2.94 19.89
CA TYR A 581 1.86 2.10 21.08
C TYR A 581 2.20 2.91 22.34
N ARG A 582 2.97 4.00 22.23
CA ARG A 582 3.15 5.01 23.29
C ARG A 582 1.79 5.56 23.72
N ASP A 583 0.98 6.02 22.78
CA ASP A 583 -0.32 6.63 23.07
C ASP A 583 -1.28 5.62 23.72
N LEU A 584 -1.24 4.35 23.28
CA LEU A 584 -1.95 3.24 23.93
C LEU A 584 -1.48 3.02 25.38
N ARG A 585 -0.16 2.97 25.62
CA ARG A 585 0.44 2.84 26.97
C ARG A 585 -0.01 3.99 27.88
N LEU A 586 0.11 5.23 27.40
CA LEU A 586 -0.25 6.43 28.15
C LEU A 586 -1.77 6.54 28.42
N SER A 587 -2.62 5.99 27.55
CA SER A 587 -4.06 5.90 27.80
C SER A 587 -4.44 5.05 29.01
N GLY A 588 -3.53 4.18 29.48
CA GLY A 588 -3.68 3.38 30.70
C GLY A 588 -3.15 4.04 31.97
N TYR A 589 -2.59 5.27 31.92
CA TYR A 589 -2.08 5.95 33.11
C TYR A 589 -3.22 6.42 34.03
N PRO A 590 -3.06 6.33 35.37
CA PRO A 590 -4.07 6.79 36.33
C PRO A 590 -4.12 8.31 36.52
N ASN A 591 -3.09 9.02 36.04
CA ASN A 591 -2.95 10.48 36.08
C ASN A 591 -2.69 10.99 34.66
N THR A 592 -2.99 12.26 34.39
CA THR A 592 -2.64 12.92 33.11
C THR A 592 -1.13 12.82 32.86
N PRO A 593 -0.68 12.26 31.73
CA PRO A 593 0.74 12.23 31.35
C PRO A 593 1.35 13.64 31.25
N ASP A 594 2.63 13.77 31.60
CA ASP A 594 3.36 15.04 31.44
C ASP A 594 4.00 15.18 30.03
N ARG A 595 4.66 16.31 29.78
CA ARG A 595 5.33 16.56 28.49
C ARG A 595 6.42 15.52 28.19
N THR A 596 7.10 15.02 29.21
CA THR A 596 8.17 14.02 29.10
C THR A 596 7.58 12.68 28.69
N ASP A 597 6.53 12.22 29.38
CA ASP A 597 5.83 10.98 29.04
C ASP A 597 5.27 11.01 27.61
N LEU A 598 4.63 12.12 27.21
CA LEU A 598 4.08 12.32 25.86
C LEU A 598 5.16 12.32 24.77
N ALA A 599 6.33 12.90 25.04
CA ALA A 599 7.44 12.95 24.08
C ALA A 599 8.30 11.67 24.04
N THR A 600 8.19 10.76 25.02
CA THR A 600 9.14 9.63 25.15
C THR A 600 8.58 8.32 24.61
N LEU A 601 9.13 7.89 23.47
CA LEU A 601 9.04 6.53 22.93
C LEU A 601 9.98 5.62 23.73
N ARG A 602 9.45 4.51 24.24
CA ARG A 602 10.17 3.57 25.11
C ARG A 602 10.25 2.17 24.48
N LEU A 603 11.16 1.34 24.98
CA LEU A 603 11.41 -0.02 24.48
C LEU A 603 10.14 -0.87 24.25
N PRO A 604 9.12 -0.88 25.15
CA PRO A 604 7.90 -1.64 24.91
C PRO A 604 7.10 -1.18 23.68
N ASP A 605 7.10 0.13 23.38
CA ASP A 605 6.36 0.67 22.24
C ASP A 605 7.01 0.23 20.92
N LEU A 606 8.35 0.33 20.88
CA LEU A 606 9.17 -0.09 19.75
C LEU A 606 9.07 -1.60 19.49
N MET A 607 9.06 -2.42 20.55
CA MET A 607 8.94 -3.88 20.43
C MET A 607 7.56 -4.30 19.89
N GLN A 608 6.48 -3.67 20.33
CA GLN A 608 5.14 -3.91 19.77
C GLN A 608 5.04 -3.42 18.32
N ALA A 609 5.58 -2.24 18.02
CA ALA A 609 5.64 -1.68 16.67
C ALA A 609 6.42 -2.58 15.70
N TYR A 610 7.59 -3.07 16.11
CA TYR A 610 8.42 -3.97 15.31
C TYR A 610 7.75 -5.33 15.09
N GLY A 611 7.14 -5.90 16.14
CA GLY A 611 6.36 -7.13 16.04
C GLY A 611 5.18 -7.01 15.07
N GLU A 612 4.45 -5.87 15.10
CA GLU A 612 3.37 -5.62 14.14
C GLU A 612 3.90 -5.48 12.70
N VAL A 613 4.95 -4.68 12.50
CA VAL A 613 5.55 -4.45 11.17
C VAL A 613 6.09 -5.75 10.56
N LEU A 614 6.75 -6.61 11.35
CA LEU A 614 7.16 -7.94 10.89
C LEU A 614 5.99 -8.93 10.75
N SER A 615 4.87 -8.77 11.45
CA SER A 615 3.72 -9.67 11.27
C SER A 615 3.07 -9.59 9.89
N GLY A 616 3.29 -8.49 9.15
CA GLY A 616 2.92 -8.37 7.73
C GLY A 616 3.84 -9.17 6.79
N ARG A 617 5.05 -9.54 7.24
CA ARG A 617 5.94 -10.48 6.56
C ARG A 617 5.49 -11.90 6.88
N GLY A 618 4.58 -12.43 6.05
CA GLY A 618 4.21 -13.85 6.09
C GLY A 618 5.45 -14.76 6.00
N PRO A 619 5.37 -16.03 6.47
CA PRO A 619 6.53 -16.90 6.58
C PRO A 619 7.26 -17.03 5.24
N GLY A 620 8.47 -16.48 5.19
CA GLY A 620 9.29 -16.46 3.97
C GLY A 620 9.70 -17.87 3.57
N ASP A 621 9.65 -18.15 2.27
CA ASP A 621 10.01 -19.45 1.71
C ASP A 621 11.51 -19.73 1.94
N PRO A 622 11.91 -20.79 2.66
CA PRO A 622 13.32 -21.05 3.00
C PRO A 622 14.21 -21.49 1.83
N THR A 623 13.75 -21.40 0.58
CA THR A 623 14.37 -22.03 -0.60
C THR A 623 15.16 -21.08 -1.52
N ALA A 624 15.44 -19.85 -1.07
CA ALA A 624 16.27 -18.88 -1.78
C ALA A 624 17.73 -18.80 -1.24
N LEU A 625 18.49 -19.88 -1.42
CA LEU A 625 19.96 -19.96 -1.21
C LEU A 625 20.62 -20.84 -2.29
#